data_AF-A0AAV5WW40-F1
#
_entry.id   AF-A0AAV5WW40-F1
#
_cell.length_a   1.000
_cell.length_b   1.000
_cell.length_c   1.000
_cell.angle_alpha   90.00
_cell.angle_beta   90.00
_cell.angle_gamma   90.00
#
_symmetry.space_group_name_H-M   'P 1'
#
loop_
_entity.id
_entity.type
_entity.pdbx_description
1 polymer ?
#
loop_
_entity_poly.entity_id
_entity_poly.type
_entity_poly.pdbx_seq_one_letter_code
_entity_poly.pdbx_strand_id
1 'polypeptide(L)'
;SDEDEDENDSEEEEESSDDEGDENIDVARFESRFFYQEAEQKLREQEDREEKENTRALRTKKYGPCTVCAEDTVTNPVGCNLCSNFIGCRKCANRWYRSSKLNDVDEIASCPLCRQKWAAATPDVEEMKKISKK
;
A
#
# COMPACT_ATOMS: atom_id res chain seq x y z
N SER A 1 46.37 -16.72 -14.83
CA SER A 1 45.71 -16.74 -13.52
C SER A 1 45.50 -15.29 -13.13
N ASP A 2 44.57 -14.55 -13.77
CA ASP A 2 43.10 -14.73 -13.76
C ASP A 2 42.60 -14.69 -12.30
N GLU A 3 41.74 -13.79 -11.81
CA GLU A 3 40.84 -12.78 -12.38
C GLU A 3 40.51 -11.74 -11.28
N ASP A 4 40.17 -10.51 -11.70
CA ASP A 4 39.63 -9.40 -10.92
C ASP A 4 38.19 -9.66 -10.43
N GLU A 5 37.78 -9.10 -9.27
CA GLU A 5 36.36 -8.86 -8.96
C GLU A 5 36.17 -7.48 -8.31
N ASP A 6 35.44 -6.65 -9.06
CA ASP A 6 34.99 -5.28 -8.81
C ASP A 6 33.93 -5.18 -7.68
N GLU A 7 34.05 -4.18 -6.79
CA GLU A 7 32.91 -3.66 -6.02
C GLU A 7 32.55 -2.26 -6.57
N ASN A 8 31.58 -2.27 -7.49
CA ASN A 8 30.92 -1.12 -8.07
C ASN A 8 29.73 -0.72 -7.18
N ASP A 9 29.91 0.29 -6.32
CA ASP A 9 28.82 0.92 -5.55
C ASP A 9 28.15 1.95 -6.47
N SER A 10 27.06 1.52 -7.09
CA SER A 10 26.26 2.32 -8.00
C SER A 10 25.38 3.27 -7.18
N GLU A 11 25.79 4.53 -7.09
CA GLU A 11 24.94 5.62 -6.60
C GLU A 11 23.72 5.72 -7.53
N GLU A 12 22.53 5.44 -7.00
CA GLU A 12 21.27 5.49 -7.73
C GLU A 12 21.01 6.93 -8.21
N GLU A 13 20.98 7.12 -9.53
CA GLU A 13 20.62 8.38 -10.15
C GLU A 13 19.12 8.66 -9.94
N GLU A 14 18.81 9.74 -9.23
CA GLU A 14 17.45 10.26 -9.14
C GLU A 14 17.06 10.88 -10.49
N GLU A 15 16.42 10.06 -11.33
CA GLU A 15 15.89 10.49 -12.62
C GLU A 15 14.65 11.39 -12.46
N SER A 16 14.93 12.68 -12.30
CA SER A 16 13.97 13.77 -12.49
C SER A 16 13.57 13.83 -13.97
N SER A 17 12.31 13.52 -14.26
CA SER A 17 11.75 13.65 -15.60
C SER A 17 11.05 15.00 -15.70
N ASP A 18 11.75 15.99 -16.24
CA ASP A 18 11.18 17.28 -16.68
C ASP A 18 10.41 17.05 -18.00
N ASP A 19 9.13 16.72 -17.90
CA ASP A 19 8.19 16.65 -19.02
C ASP A 19 7.67 18.08 -19.31
N GLU A 20 8.23 18.73 -20.34
CA GLU A 20 7.71 20.01 -20.83
C GLU A 20 6.41 19.78 -21.62
N GLY A 21 5.28 19.91 -20.93
CA GLY A 21 3.94 19.73 -21.47
C GLY A 21 2.88 20.70 -20.93
N ASP A 22 2.61 21.74 -21.73
CA ASP A 22 1.34 22.49 -21.89
C ASP A 22 0.87 23.48 -20.79
N GLU A 23 0.52 24.68 -21.27
CA GLU A 23 0.41 25.95 -20.56
C GLU A 23 -1.00 26.19 -20.00
N ASN A 24 -1.38 25.47 -18.94
CA ASN A 24 -2.28 25.96 -17.87
C ASN A 24 -2.39 24.92 -16.74
N ILE A 25 -1.25 24.59 -16.12
CA ILE A 25 -1.24 23.80 -14.88
C ILE A 25 -1.63 24.71 -13.72
N ASP A 26 -2.78 24.41 -13.10
CA ASP A 26 -3.25 25.02 -11.86
C ASP A 26 -2.21 24.72 -10.76
N VAL A 27 -1.34 25.68 -10.49
CA VAL A 27 -0.19 25.57 -9.56
C VAL A 27 -0.65 25.11 -8.17
N ALA A 28 -1.88 25.46 -7.76
CA ALA A 28 -2.46 25.03 -6.49
C ALA A 28 -2.72 23.51 -6.43
N ARG A 29 -3.01 22.88 -7.58
CA ARG A 29 -3.21 21.42 -7.69
C ARG A 29 -1.88 20.66 -7.60
N PHE A 30 -0.80 21.25 -8.12
CA PHE A 30 0.55 20.66 -8.09
C PHE A 30 1.12 20.65 -6.67
N GLU A 31 1.07 21.79 -5.97
CA GLU A 31 1.53 21.89 -4.58
C GLU A 31 0.72 20.98 -3.64
N SER A 32 -0.61 20.96 -3.80
CA SER A 32 -1.47 20.08 -3.02
C SER A 32 -1.05 18.61 -3.17
N ARG A 33 -0.82 18.13 -4.39
CA ARG A 33 -0.42 16.74 -4.66
C ARG A 33 0.92 16.40 -3.99
N PHE A 34 1.89 17.31 -4.01
CA PHE A 34 3.18 17.13 -3.36
C PHE A 34 3.05 17.01 -1.83
N PHE A 35 2.27 17.89 -1.19
CA PHE A 35 2.01 17.81 0.25
C PHE A 35 1.30 16.51 0.66
N TYR A 36 0.33 16.04 -0.14
CA TYR A 36 -0.33 14.75 0.11
C TYR A 36 0.65 13.57 0.00
N GLN A 37 1.58 13.61 -0.96
CA GLN A 37 2.58 12.56 -1.15
C GLN A 37 3.55 12.47 0.03
N GLU A 38 4.06 13.60 0.53
CA GLU A 38 4.96 13.62 1.68
C GLU A 38 4.26 13.14 2.96
N ALA A 39 3.02 13.59 3.20
CA ALA A 39 2.23 13.12 4.34
C ALA A 39 1.97 11.61 4.26
N GLU A 40 1.69 11.09 3.06
CA GLU A 40 1.49 9.66 2.87
C GLU A 40 2.78 8.87 3.14
N GLN A 41 3.93 9.36 2.69
CA GLN A 41 5.23 8.73 2.95
C GLN A 41 5.54 8.66 4.44
N LYS A 42 5.38 9.76 5.17
CA LYS A 42 5.56 9.79 6.64
C LYS A 42 4.64 8.79 7.34
N LEU A 43 3.38 8.70 6.93
CA LEU A 43 2.45 7.72 7.47
C LEU A 43 2.88 6.27 7.17
N ARG A 44 3.36 6.00 5.95
CA ARG A 44 3.85 4.66 5.57
C ARG A 44 5.05 4.25 6.42
N GLU A 45 6.02 5.15 6.60
CA GLU A 45 7.20 4.91 7.43
C GLU A 45 6.84 4.67 8.90
N GLN A 46 5.89 5.44 9.44
CA GLN A 46 5.37 5.24 10.79
C GLN A 46 4.74 3.84 10.93
N GLU A 47 3.84 3.46 10.03
CA GLU A 47 3.22 2.13 10.05
C GLU A 47 4.26 1.00 9.99
N ASP A 48 5.31 1.14 9.15
CA ASP A 48 6.36 0.14 9.03
C ASP A 48 7.24 0.05 10.29
N ARG A 49 7.49 1.18 10.95
CA ARG A 49 8.17 1.21 12.27
C ARG A 49 7.33 0.51 13.33
N GLU A 50 6.06 0.86 13.44
CA GLU A 50 5.12 0.25 14.40
C GLU A 50 4.99 -1.26 14.16
N GLU A 51 4.99 -1.72 12.90
CA GLU A 51 4.95 -3.14 12.58
C GLU A 51 6.23 -3.89 12.98
N LYS A 52 7.40 -3.26 12.79
CA LYS A 52 8.68 -3.83 13.20
C LYS A 52 8.75 -3.99 14.72
N GLU A 53 8.24 -3.02 15.47
CA GLU A 53 8.20 -3.04 16.93
C GLU A 53 7.10 -3.96 17.50
N ASN A 54 6.06 -4.24 16.73
CA ASN A 54 4.95 -5.08 17.16
C ASN A 54 5.31 -6.58 17.15
N THR A 55 5.86 -7.05 18.27
CA THR A 55 6.18 -8.47 18.52
C THR A 55 4.96 -9.40 18.52
N ARG A 56 3.74 -8.85 18.65
CA ARG A 56 2.48 -9.63 18.60
C ARG A 56 1.94 -9.83 17.18
N ALA A 57 2.55 -9.22 16.17
CA ALA A 57 2.09 -9.31 14.80
C ALA A 57 2.22 -10.73 14.25
N LEU A 58 1.13 -11.28 13.70
CA LEU A 58 1.13 -12.62 13.13
C LEU A 58 1.75 -12.59 11.74
N ARG A 59 2.89 -13.25 11.53
CA ARG A 59 3.52 -13.40 10.20
C ARG A 59 3.31 -14.80 9.66
N THR A 60 2.79 -14.94 8.44
CA THR A 60 2.48 -16.26 7.87
C THR A 60 2.48 -16.28 6.34
N LYS A 61 2.85 -17.43 5.76
CA LYS A 61 2.73 -17.73 4.32
C LYS A 61 1.48 -18.55 3.97
N LYS A 62 0.61 -18.83 4.96
CA LYS A 62 -0.50 -19.80 4.83
C LYS A 62 -1.53 -19.42 3.75
N TYR A 63 -1.74 -18.13 3.51
CA TYR A 63 -2.83 -17.63 2.66
C TYR A 63 -2.37 -17.24 1.25
N GLY A 64 -1.08 -17.40 0.94
CA GLY A 64 -0.47 -16.89 -0.29
C GLY A 64 0.06 -15.46 -0.13
N PRO A 65 0.60 -14.89 -1.23
CA PRO A 65 1.20 -13.57 -1.22
C PRO A 65 0.16 -12.45 -1.02
N CYS A 66 0.57 -11.34 -0.42
CA CYS A 66 -0.27 -10.15 -0.32
C CYS A 66 -0.55 -9.57 -1.72
N THR A 67 -1.80 -9.26 -2.04
CA THR A 67 -2.18 -8.73 -3.36
C THR A 67 -1.81 -7.26 -3.57
N VAL A 68 -1.16 -6.62 -2.59
CA VAL A 68 -0.83 -5.19 -2.62
C VAL A 68 0.67 -4.97 -2.57
N CYS A 69 1.40 -5.58 -1.62
CA CYS A 69 2.87 -5.50 -1.59
C CYS A 69 3.59 -6.67 -2.28
N ALA A 70 2.85 -7.67 -2.78
CA ALA A 70 3.39 -8.87 -3.43
C ALA A 70 4.34 -9.72 -2.56
N GLU A 71 4.44 -9.46 -1.25
CA GLU A 71 5.25 -10.28 -0.34
C GLU A 71 4.56 -11.63 -0.03
N ASP A 72 5.33 -12.70 -0.08
CA ASP A 72 4.88 -14.06 0.29
C ASP A 72 4.53 -14.20 1.77
N THR A 73 5.22 -13.45 2.63
CA THR A 73 5.01 -13.49 4.08
C THR A 73 4.11 -12.34 4.46
N VAL A 74 2.92 -12.67 4.97
CA VAL A 74 1.90 -11.67 5.27
C VAL A 74 1.82 -11.41 6.77
N THR A 75 1.93 -10.14 7.15
CA THR A 75 1.74 -9.68 8.52
C THR A 75 0.28 -9.33 8.78
N ASN A 76 -0.29 -9.92 9.83
CA ASN A 76 -1.70 -9.77 10.23
C ASN A 76 -2.64 -9.96 9.03
N PRO A 77 -2.75 -11.19 8.50
CA PRO A 77 -3.47 -11.47 7.26
C PRO A 77 -4.96 -11.12 7.39
N VAL A 78 -5.48 -10.34 6.45
CA VAL A 78 -6.87 -9.88 6.40
C VAL A 78 -7.57 -10.28 5.11
N GLY A 79 -8.89 -10.39 5.20
CA GLY A 79 -9.78 -10.54 4.06
C GLY A 79 -10.95 -9.57 4.12
N CYS A 80 -11.68 -9.44 3.02
CA CYS A 80 -12.87 -8.59 2.96
C CYS A 80 -14.06 -9.26 3.67
N ASN A 81 -14.80 -8.51 4.50
CA ASN A 81 -16.01 -9.02 5.15
C ASN A 81 -17.18 -9.30 4.19
N LEU A 82 -17.16 -8.68 3.00
CA LEU A 82 -18.21 -8.81 2.00
C LEU A 82 -17.99 -10.03 1.09
N CYS A 83 -16.82 -10.12 0.44
CA CYS A 83 -16.52 -11.22 -0.49
C CYS A 83 -15.74 -12.38 0.14
N SER A 84 -15.30 -12.26 1.40
CA SER A 84 -14.52 -13.28 2.13
C SER A 84 -13.18 -13.67 1.47
N ASN A 85 -12.75 -12.96 0.43
CA ASN A 85 -11.48 -13.21 -0.24
C ASN A 85 -10.32 -12.61 0.55
N PHE A 86 -9.20 -13.32 0.54
CA PHE A 86 -7.94 -12.90 1.13
C PHE A 86 -7.35 -11.71 0.36
N ILE A 87 -7.01 -10.64 1.07
CA ILE A 87 -6.38 -9.44 0.48
C ILE A 87 -4.87 -9.45 0.75
N GLY A 88 -4.46 -9.71 2.00
CA GLY A 88 -3.04 -9.63 2.37
C GLY A 88 -2.81 -8.98 3.72
N CYS A 89 -1.80 -8.12 3.82
CA CYS A 89 -1.41 -7.47 5.07
C CYS A 89 -2.46 -6.44 5.52
N ARG A 90 -2.71 -6.32 6.82
CA ARG A 90 -3.61 -5.28 7.35
C ARG A 90 -3.16 -3.86 6.96
N LYS A 91 -1.86 -3.56 7.05
CA LYS A 91 -1.31 -2.25 6.63
C LYS A 91 -1.58 -1.97 5.15
N CYS A 92 -1.46 -2.99 4.31
CA CYS A 92 -1.66 -2.86 2.88
C CYS A 92 -3.12 -2.57 2.54
N ALA A 93 -4.07 -3.19 3.25
CA ALA A 93 -5.49 -2.85 3.11
C ALA A 93 -5.77 -1.39 3.53
N ASN A 94 -5.12 -0.89 4.59
CA ASN A 94 -5.24 0.51 5.02
C ASN A 94 -4.61 1.48 4.01
N ARG A 95 -3.46 1.14 3.43
CA ARG A 95 -2.80 1.93 2.38
C ARG A 95 -3.69 2.00 1.13
N TRP A 96 -4.18 0.86 0.67
CA TRP A 96 -5.14 0.79 -0.43
C TRP A 96 -6.36 1.67 -0.19
N TYR A 97 -6.97 1.57 1.00
CA TYR A 97 -8.12 2.41 1.37
C TYR A 97 -7.84 3.90 1.16
N ARG A 98 -6.71 4.40 1.66
CA ARG A 98 -6.32 5.81 1.55
C ARG A 98 -6.12 6.22 0.10
N SER A 99 -5.35 5.45 -0.67
CA SER A 99 -5.05 5.76 -2.06
C SER A 99 -6.29 5.65 -2.97
N SER A 100 -7.20 4.73 -2.70
CA SER A 100 -8.44 4.58 -3.49
C SER A 100 -9.37 5.79 -3.36
N LYS A 101 -9.45 6.42 -2.18
CA LYS A 101 -10.28 7.60 -1.98
C LYS A 101 -9.90 8.78 -2.87
N LEU A 102 -8.60 8.92 -3.16
CA LEU A 102 -8.08 10.03 -3.96
C LEU A 102 -8.46 9.95 -5.44
N ASN A 103 -8.86 8.77 -5.92
CA ASN A 103 -9.11 8.51 -7.34
C ASN A 103 -10.60 8.53 -7.71
N ASP A 104 -11.51 8.49 -6.73
CA ASP A 104 -12.96 8.39 -6.97
C ASP A 104 -13.68 9.72 -6.70
N VAL A 105 -14.63 10.06 -7.57
CA VAL A 105 -15.47 11.28 -7.47
C VAL A 105 -16.25 11.33 -6.15
N ASP A 106 -16.62 10.16 -5.63
CA ASP A 106 -17.41 10.04 -4.39
C ASP A 106 -16.54 9.98 -3.12
N GLU A 107 -15.20 9.96 -3.21
CA GLU A 107 -14.26 9.71 -2.09
C GLU A 107 -14.52 8.40 -1.31
N ILE A 108 -15.15 7.41 -1.96
CA ILE A 108 -15.48 6.13 -1.35
C ILE A 108 -14.49 5.06 -1.80
N ALA A 109 -13.66 4.57 -0.87
CA ALA A 109 -12.76 3.45 -1.14
C ALA A 109 -13.53 2.14 -1.37
N SER A 110 -12.96 1.25 -2.17
CA SER A 110 -13.54 -0.05 -2.48
C SER A 110 -12.53 -1.19 -2.29
N CYS A 111 -13.06 -2.41 -2.09
CA CYS A 111 -12.23 -3.61 -1.99
C CYS A 111 -11.45 -3.85 -3.31
N PRO A 112 -10.14 -4.14 -3.24
CA PRO A 112 -9.32 -4.36 -4.45
C PRO A 112 -9.76 -5.60 -5.26
N LEU A 113 -10.47 -6.53 -4.64
CA LEU A 113 -10.85 -7.80 -5.27
C LEU A 113 -12.29 -7.81 -5.79
N CYS A 114 -13.25 -7.43 -4.96
CA CYS A 114 -14.68 -7.47 -5.34
C CYS A 114 -15.27 -6.10 -5.71
N ARG A 115 -14.49 -5.02 -5.59
CA ARG A 115 -14.89 -3.64 -5.90
C ARG A 115 -16.12 -3.13 -5.13
N GLN A 116 -16.57 -3.86 -4.10
CA GLN A 116 -17.61 -3.39 -3.21
C GLN A 116 -17.09 -2.22 -2.38
N LYS A 117 -17.91 -1.19 -2.25
CA LYS A 117 -17.61 0.04 -1.51
C LYS A 117 -17.49 -0.26 -0.02
N TRP A 118 -16.48 0.30 0.63
CA TRP A 118 -16.34 0.27 2.07
C TRP A 118 -17.08 1.47 2.66
N ALA A 119 -18.14 1.21 3.43
CA ALA A 119 -19.05 2.26 3.92
C ALA A 119 -18.48 3.08 5.10
N ALA A 120 -17.41 2.61 5.74
CA ALA A 120 -16.86 3.20 6.96
C ALA A 120 -15.62 4.06 6.70
N ALA A 121 -15.15 4.77 7.74
CA ALA A 121 -13.90 5.54 7.76
C ALA A 121 -12.62 4.67 7.67
N THR A 122 -12.78 3.35 7.65
CA THR A 122 -11.71 2.34 7.57
C THR A 122 -12.10 1.22 6.61
N PRO A 123 -11.14 0.47 6.05
CA PRO A 123 -11.46 -0.68 5.20
C PRO A 123 -12.29 -1.72 5.97
N ASP A 124 -13.33 -2.25 5.32
CA ASP A 124 -14.19 -3.30 5.90
C ASP A 124 -13.53 -4.69 5.75
N VAL A 125 -12.53 -4.92 6.60
CA VAL A 125 -11.66 -6.10 6.59
C VAL A 125 -11.44 -6.66 7.99
N GLU A 126 -11.46 -7.99 8.09
CA GLU A 126 -11.25 -8.73 9.34
C GLU A 126 -10.05 -9.67 9.20
N GLU A 127 -9.48 -10.09 10.33
CA GLU A 127 -8.45 -11.14 10.32
C GLU A 127 -8.95 -12.41 9.61
N MET A 128 -8.12 -12.97 8.73
CA MET A 128 -8.47 -14.20 7.98
C MET A 128 -8.84 -15.39 8.88
N LYS A 129 -8.37 -15.42 10.13
CA LYS A 129 -8.73 -16.47 11.10
C LYS A 129 -10.18 -16.36 11.58
N LYS A 130 -10.78 -15.17 11.51
CA LYS A 130 -12.13 -14.87 12.02
C LYS A 130 -13.18 -14.79 10.91
N ILE A 131 -12.75 -14.64 9.64
CA ILE A 131 -13.66 -14.66 8.50
C ILE A 131 -14.25 -16.07 8.36
N SER A 132 -15.51 -16.20 8.75
CA SER A 132 -16.30 -17.40 8.46
C SER A 132 -16.65 -17.38 6.99
N LYS A 133 -16.21 -18.38 6.23
CA LYS A 133 -16.63 -18.55 4.82
C LYS A 133 -18.16 -18.65 4.81
N LYS A 134 -18.82 -17.70 4.16
CA LYS A 134 -20.25 -17.75 3.87
C LYS A 134 -20.54 -18.76 2.77
#